data_AF-A0A9E2VNX4-F1
#
_entry.id   AF-A0A9E2VNX4-F1
#
_cell.length_a   1.000
_cell.length_b   1.000
_cell.length_c   1.000
_cell.angle_alpha   90.00
_cell.angle_beta   90.00
_cell.angle_gamma   90.00
#
_symmetry.space_group_name_H-M   'P 1'
#
loop_
_entity.id
_entity.type
_entity.pdbx_description
1 polymer ?
#
loop_
_entity_poly.entity_id
_entity_poly.type
_entity_poly.pdbx_seq_one_letter_code
_entity_poly.pdbx_strand_id
1 'polypeptide(L)'
;MNKRLHRFASHQGSSPALAPRRRRRLVSGACCAAFLALLALPIPAVGAGARESVLLRNGDLLYGMLDAIDPQTGIRWRRPDVAEPIDLEAEAVAEIQFPLRAASETRLTNACRVHLVNQDEFQAGLVAINANRLEVKTWYAGSLTLARTNVDWIQPLATGPALIYAGPTGLDGWTVGKVTAPALESGTWHYRNGAFYAIQAASIARDLHLPPTASVQFDLAWKGAPHLAIAIDTDYLQPVRLQARDLEPDFGEFYSLMLTFSMADVLVVDKHDPLRSLGQVYVHAFDQKTSAHIEIRASKPRHSVALLVDGALIKQWVDPQSFAGDGTAMRFVHQGSGAAKLSNLRVTEWDGQLDENPTRPAALQEDLTRLRNGDKVAGRVESLRADKLAVANPTTPLTIPWSRIKLIQLAQTNPGVAHAPPPGAVRAFFSDGGHITVRIDKWDAAGVAVSSPLFGKARFDPLAFDRLQFLGP
;
A
#
# COMPACT_ATOMS: atom_id res chain seq x y z
N MET A 1 -35.84 31.31 -66.72
CA MET A 1 -35.57 31.53 -68.15
C MET A 1 -34.32 30.74 -68.52
N ASN A 2 -34.46 29.73 -69.40
CA ASN A 2 -33.48 28.86 -70.09
C ASN A 2 -32.40 28.10 -69.28
N LYS A 3 -32.45 26.76 -69.12
CA LYS A 3 -32.26 25.62 -70.09
C LYS A 3 -30.78 25.45 -70.49
N ARG A 4 -30.10 24.29 -70.42
CA ARG A 4 -30.38 22.87 -70.85
C ARG A 4 -29.49 21.89 -70.04
N LEU A 5 -29.86 20.66 -69.61
CA LEU A 5 -30.19 19.38 -70.30
C LEU A 5 -29.00 18.83 -71.14
N HIS A 6 -28.43 17.61 -70.96
CA HIS A 6 -29.00 16.24 -70.94
C HIS A 6 -28.07 15.25 -70.14
N ARG A 7 -28.53 14.25 -69.34
CA ARG A 7 -29.16 12.91 -69.64
C ARG A 7 -28.22 11.98 -70.48
N PHE A 8 -28.02 10.68 -70.25
CA PHE A 8 -28.76 9.62 -69.52
C PHE A 8 -27.97 8.28 -69.51
N ALA A 9 -28.32 7.40 -68.55
CA ALA A 9 -28.56 5.93 -68.64
C ALA A 9 -27.39 4.96 -68.96
N SER A 10 -27.06 3.88 -68.25
CA SER A 10 -27.73 2.82 -67.43
C SER A 10 -27.83 1.47 -68.16
N HIS A 11 -27.25 0.41 -67.55
CA HIS A 11 -27.77 -0.98 -67.34
C HIS A 11 -26.59 -1.93 -67.11
N GLN A 12 -26.44 -2.56 -65.92
CA GLN A 12 -27.07 -3.81 -65.44
C GLN A 12 -26.82 -5.04 -66.33
N GLY A 13 -26.29 -6.12 -65.71
CA GLY A 13 -26.59 -7.49 -66.14
C GLY A 13 -25.51 -8.56 -65.92
N SER A 14 -25.63 -9.27 -64.80
CA SER A 14 -25.60 -10.75 -64.67
C SER A 14 -24.35 -11.60 -64.99
N SER A 15 -23.86 -12.28 -63.93
CA SER A 15 -23.22 -13.62 -63.88
C SER A 15 -24.09 -14.72 -64.55
N PRO A 16 -23.58 -15.91 -64.99
CA PRO A 16 -22.96 -16.92 -64.09
C PRO A 16 -21.88 -17.87 -64.69
N ALA A 17 -21.44 -18.80 -63.82
CA ALA A 17 -20.35 -19.78 -63.92
C ALA A 17 -20.42 -20.84 -65.03
N LEU A 18 -19.25 -21.43 -65.41
CA LEU A 18 -19.01 -22.88 -65.62
C LEU A 18 -17.56 -23.16 -66.11
N ALA A 19 -16.87 -24.09 -65.43
CA ALA A 19 -15.72 -24.86 -65.95
C ALA A 19 -16.26 -26.13 -66.68
N PRO A 20 -15.53 -26.97 -67.47
CA PRO A 20 -14.13 -27.40 -67.22
C PRO A 20 -13.26 -27.90 -68.44
N ARG A 21 -12.04 -28.38 -68.12
CA ARG A 21 -11.24 -29.49 -68.72
C ARG A 21 -10.16 -29.25 -69.81
N ARG A 22 -8.95 -29.70 -69.41
CA ARG A 22 -7.96 -30.61 -70.08
C ARG A 22 -6.67 -30.04 -70.70
N ARG A 23 -5.58 -30.26 -69.93
CA ARG A 23 -4.27 -30.87 -70.26
C ARG A 23 -3.58 -30.53 -71.60
N ARG A 24 -2.35 -30.01 -71.49
CA ARG A 24 -1.12 -30.64 -72.03
C ARG A 24 0.14 -30.13 -71.32
N ARG A 25 1.10 -31.06 -71.20
CA ARG A 25 2.37 -30.98 -70.47
C ARG A 25 3.36 -30.04 -71.17
N LEU A 26 4.20 -29.34 -70.40
CA LEU A 26 5.60 -29.13 -70.77
C LEU A 26 6.48 -29.24 -69.52
N VAL A 27 7.59 -29.94 -69.72
CA VAL A 27 8.64 -30.29 -68.75
C VAL A 27 9.71 -29.21 -68.80
N SER A 28 10.23 -28.75 -67.66
CA SER A 28 11.66 -28.76 -67.31
C SER A 28 11.96 -27.75 -66.18
N GLY A 29 12.98 -28.06 -65.39
CA GLY A 29 13.70 -27.06 -64.58
C GLY A 29 13.44 -27.13 -63.08
N ALA A 30 13.99 -28.15 -62.42
CA ALA A 30 14.15 -28.17 -60.98
C ALA A 30 15.09 -27.04 -60.54
N CYS A 31 14.60 -26.13 -59.70
CA CYS A 31 15.42 -25.27 -58.86
C CYS A 31 14.89 -25.41 -57.42
N CYS A 32 15.61 -26.16 -56.60
CA CYS A 32 15.31 -26.35 -55.18
C CYS A 32 15.51 -25.02 -54.44
N ALA A 33 14.42 -24.29 -54.19
CA ALA A 33 14.36 -23.31 -53.12
C ALA A 33 13.77 -23.99 -51.88
N ALA A 34 14.63 -24.39 -50.95
CA ALA A 34 14.21 -24.86 -49.63
C ALA A 34 13.59 -23.69 -48.85
N PHE A 35 12.27 -23.58 -48.85
CA PHE A 35 11.54 -22.73 -47.92
C PHE A 35 11.55 -23.42 -46.55
N LEU A 36 12.45 -22.98 -45.65
CA LEU A 36 12.30 -23.23 -44.22
C LEU A 36 11.06 -22.44 -43.75
N ALA A 37 9.92 -23.11 -43.68
CA ALA A 37 8.77 -22.63 -42.93
C ALA A 37 9.14 -22.69 -41.44
N LEU A 38 9.58 -21.56 -40.87
CA LEU A 38 9.59 -21.39 -39.42
C LEU A 38 8.12 -21.49 -38.97
N LEU A 39 7.76 -22.65 -38.40
CA LEU A 39 6.59 -22.78 -37.55
C LEU A 39 6.83 -21.86 -36.34
N ALA A 40 6.30 -20.64 -36.41
CA ALA A 40 6.11 -19.80 -35.24
C ALA A 40 5.10 -20.53 -34.35
N LEU A 41 5.60 -21.38 -33.46
CA LEU A 41 4.82 -21.89 -32.35
C LEU A 41 4.29 -20.66 -31.60
N PRO A 42 2.97 -20.54 -31.37
CA PRO A 42 2.46 -19.49 -30.52
C PRO A 42 3.12 -19.68 -29.15
N ILE A 43 4.03 -18.78 -28.81
CA ILE A 43 4.53 -18.65 -27.44
C ILE A 43 3.26 -18.41 -26.63
N PRO A 44 2.86 -19.31 -25.71
CA PRO A 44 1.76 -19.00 -24.83
C PRO A 44 2.16 -17.72 -24.13
N ALA A 45 1.31 -16.69 -24.24
CA ALA A 45 1.46 -15.50 -23.42
C ALA A 45 1.47 -16.00 -21.97
N VAL A 46 2.66 -16.12 -21.39
CA VAL A 46 2.80 -16.38 -19.97
C VAL A 46 2.16 -15.16 -19.36
N GLY A 47 0.93 -15.33 -18.85
CA GLY A 47 0.23 -14.28 -18.14
C GLY A 47 1.22 -13.66 -17.15
N ALA A 48 1.19 -12.34 -17.04
CA ALA A 48 1.88 -11.60 -15.99
C ALA A 48 1.24 -11.95 -14.64
N GLY A 49 1.32 -13.21 -14.22
CA GLY A 49 1.07 -13.63 -12.87
C GLY A 49 2.14 -12.99 -12.00
N ALA A 50 1.75 -12.48 -10.84
CA ALA A 50 2.66 -11.85 -9.89
C ALA A 50 3.88 -12.75 -9.66
N ARG A 51 5.08 -12.22 -9.92
CA ARG A 51 6.37 -12.93 -9.78
C ARG A 51 7.11 -12.36 -8.58
N GLU A 52 7.79 -13.23 -7.84
CA GLU A 52 8.73 -12.78 -6.82
C GLU A 52 9.91 -12.06 -7.49
N SER A 53 10.46 -11.06 -6.80
CA SER A 53 11.61 -10.32 -7.30
C SER A 53 12.58 -9.98 -6.17
N VAL A 54 13.86 -9.90 -6.52
CA VAL A 54 14.93 -9.43 -5.64
C VAL A 54 15.59 -8.21 -6.27
N LEU A 55 15.64 -7.13 -5.50
CA LEU A 55 16.31 -5.86 -5.84
C LEU A 55 17.65 -5.83 -5.13
N LEU A 56 18.72 -5.63 -5.90
CA LEU A 56 20.07 -5.46 -5.40
C LEU A 56 20.36 -3.98 -5.12
N ARG A 57 21.29 -3.69 -4.22
CA ARG A 57 21.69 -2.32 -3.84
C ARG A 57 22.33 -1.54 -4.99
N ASN A 58 22.86 -2.24 -5.99
CA ASN A 58 23.39 -1.63 -7.22
C ASN A 58 22.26 -1.19 -8.19
N GLY A 59 20.99 -1.51 -7.88
CA GLY A 59 19.82 -1.19 -8.70
C GLY A 59 19.36 -2.31 -9.65
N ASP A 60 20.10 -3.42 -9.72
CA ASP A 60 19.72 -4.59 -10.51
C ASP A 60 18.51 -5.30 -9.90
N LEU A 61 17.69 -5.86 -10.77
CA LEU A 61 16.49 -6.59 -10.39
C LEU A 61 16.46 -7.94 -11.07
N LEU A 62 16.25 -8.98 -10.28
CA LEU A 62 16.07 -10.34 -10.77
C LEU A 62 14.66 -10.82 -10.43
N TYR A 63 13.94 -11.33 -11.42
CA TYR A 63 12.70 -12.07 -11.21
C TYR A 63 13.04 -13.56 -11.00
N GLY A 64 12.28 -14.25 -10.16
CA GLY A 64 12.54 -15.63 -9.82
C GLY A 64 11.68 -16.08 -8.65
N MET A 65 12.25 -16.92 -7.80
CA MET A 65 11.65 -17.36 -6.54
C MET A 65 12.72 -17.45 -5.45
N LEU A 66 12.37 -17.05 -4.24
CA LEU A 66 13.21 -17.26 -3.07
C LEU A 66 13.19 -18.75 -2.70
N ASP A 67 14.35 -19.40 -2.73
CA ASP A 67 14.50 -20.80 -2.34
C ASP A 67 14.85 -20.91 -0.85
N ALA A 68 15.85 -20.14 -0.41
CA ALA A 68 16.27 -20.12 0.99
C ALA A 68 16.96 -18.82 1.40
N ILE A 69 16.95 -18.55 2.71
CA ILE A 69 17.82 -17.57 3.37
C ILE A 69 18.52 -18.29 4.53
N ASP A 70 19.83 -18.24 4.55
CA ASP A 70 20.65 -18.74 5.66
C ASP A 70 21.77 -17.73 5.96
N PRO A 71 21.98 -17.33 7.23
CA PRO A 71 23.03 -16.37 7.58
C PRO A 71 24.45 -16.80 7.16
N GLN A 72 24.72 -18.09 6.99
CA GLN A 72 26.03 -18.63 6.60
C GLN A 72 26.20 -18.73 5.09
N THR A 73 25.14 -19.06 4.36
CA THR A 73 25.21 -19.31 2.90
C THR A 73 24.57 -18.20 2.05
N GLY A 74 23.95 -17.20 2.67
CA GLY A 74 23.31 -16.08 1.97
C GLY A 74 21.88 -16.39 1.51
N ILE A 75 21.48 -15.72 0.43
CA ILE A 75 20.13 -15.80 -0.15
C ILE A 75 20.19 -16.63 -1.42
N ARG A 76 19.50 -17.78 -1.43
CA ARG A 76 19.45 -18.67 -2.59
C ARG A 76 18.25 -18.33 -3.46
N TRP A 77 18.51 -17.89 -4.69
CA TRP A 77 17.51 -17.38 -5.62
C TRP A 77 17.36 -18.28 -6.85
N ARG A 78 16.17 -18.84 -7.07
CA ARG A 78 15.91 -19.73 -8.20
C ARG A 78 15.32 -18.94 -9.37
N ARG A 79 15.81 -19.22 -10.58
CA ARG A 79 15.26 -18.70 -11.83
C ARG A 79 14.81 -19.84 -12.75
N PRO A 80 13.76 -19.66 -13.56
CA PRO A 80 13.32 -20.68 -14.51
C PRO A 80 14.27 -20.87 -15.70
N ASP A 81 15.11 -19.88 -15.99
CA ASP A 81 16.06 -19.83 -17.11
C ASP A 81 17.51 -20.13 -16.70
N VAL A 82 17.75 -20.54 -15.45
CA VAL A 82 19.07 -20.90 -14.92
C VAL A 82 18.97 -22.26 -14.23
N ALA A 83 19.90 -23.18 -14.54
CA ALA A 83 19.83 -24.56 -14.05
C ALA A 83 20.06 -24.66 -12.54
N GLU A 84 21.06 -23.96 -12.02
CA GLU A 84 21.38 -23.91 -10.58
C GLU A 84 20.87 -22.60 -9.96
N PRO A 85 20.41 -22.60 -8.70
CA PRO A 85 20.08 -21.37 -8.00
C PRO A 85 21.30 -20.43 -7.88
N ILE A 86 21.01 -19.13 -7.89
CA ILE A 86 22.00 -18.06 -7.72
C ILE A 86 22.14 -17.77 -6.23
N ASP A 87 23.36 -17.81 -5.70
CA ASP A 87 23.65 -17.38 -4.34
C ASP A 87 23.93 -15.88 -4.33
N LEU A 88 23.12 -15.13 -3.59
CA LEU A 88 23.22 -13.69 -3.42
C LEU A 88 23.71 -13.38 -2.01
N GLU A 89 24.71 -12.50 -1.91
CA GLU A 89 25.14 -11.95 -0.62
C GLU A 89 24.02 -11.10 -0.01
N ALA A 90 23.69 -11.33 1.26
CA ALA A 90 22.61 -10.61 1.93
C ALA A 90 22.87 -9.08 1.96
N GLU A 91 24.13 -8.66 2.04
CA GLU A 91 24.54 -7.26 2.01
C GLU A 91 24.31 -6.61 0.63
N ALA A 92 24.38 -7.38 -0.45
CA ALA A 92 24.10 -6.91 -1.80
C ALA A 92 22.60 -6.76 -2.07
N VAL A 93 21.74 -7.39 -1.27
CA VAL A 93 20.28 -7.32 -1.42
C VAL A 93 19.74 -6.09 -0.69
N ALA A 94 18.88 -5.34 -1.38
CA ALA A 94 18.12 -4.24 -0.82
C ALA A 94 16.72 -4.70 -0.40
N GLU A 95 16.04 -5.46 -1.25
CA GLU A 95 14.64 -5.82 -1.07
C GLU A 95 14.30 -7.15 -1.75
N ILE A 96 13.41 -7.93 -1.15
CA ILE A 96 12.70 -9.04 -1.80
C ILE A 96 11.20 -8.70 -1.75
N GLN A 97 10.53 -8.79 -2.90
CA GLN A 97 9.08 -8.62 -3.02
C GLN A 97 8.43 -9.95 -3.38
N PHE A 98 7.35 -10.27 -2.68
CA PHE A 98 6.51 -11.43 -2.96
C PHE A 98 5.19 -10.98 -3.63
N PRO A 99 4.55 -11.87 -4.40
CA PRO A 99 3.19 -11.66 -4.87
C PRO A 99 2.23 -11.27 -3.74
N LEU A 100 1.37 -10.31 -4.04
CA LEU A 100 0.22 -10.01 -3.19
C LEU A 100 -0.67 -11.24 -3.04
N ARG A 101 -1.00 -11.56 -1.79
CA ARG A 101 -1.82 -12.71 -1.42
C ARG A 101 -3.09 -12.20 -0.76
N ALA A 102 -4.19 -12.94 -0.95
CA ALA A 102 -5.43 -12.64 -0.23
C ALA A 102 -5.18 -12.77 1.28
N ALA A 103 -5.76 -11.85 2.05
CA ALA A 103 -5.70 -11.91 3.51
C ALA A 103 -6.30 -13.24 4.01
N SER A 104 -5.70 -13.82 5.04
CA SER A 104 -6.25 -15.02 5.69
C SER A 104 -7.64 -14.72 6.25
N GLU A 105 -8.64 -15.55 5.94
CA GLU A 105 -10.01 -15.41 6.49
C GLU A 105 -10.11 -15.82 7.97
N THR A 106 -8.98 -16.12 8.62
CA THR A 106 -8.94 -16.58 10.00
C THR A 106 -9.45 -15.49 10.94
N ARG A 107 -10.67 -15.66 11.47
CA ARG A 107 -11.20 -14.77 12.50
C ARG A 107 -10.45 -14.97 13.82
N LEU A 108 -9.84 -13.90 14.30
CA LEU A 108 -9.17 -13.87 15.59
C LEU A 108 -10.15 -13.33 16.65
N THR A 109 -10.31 -14.06 17.75
CA THR A 109 -10.98 -13.53 18.95
C THR A 109 -10.15 -12.38 19.50
N ASN A 110 -10.81 -11.30 19.92
CA ASN A 110 -10.15 -10.08 20.39
C ASN A 110 -9.08 -9.58 19.41
N ALA A 111 -9.42 -9.57 18.11
CA ALA A 111 -8.57 -9.04 17.07
C ALA A 111 -8.08 -7.63 17.44
N CYS A 112 -6.78 -7.43 17.37
CA CYS A 112 -6.11 -6.19 17.71
C CYS A 112 -4.88 -5.97 16.84
N ARG A 113 -4.52 -4.71 16.69
CA ARG A 113 -3.18 -4.29 16.30
C ARG A 113 -2.32 -4.17 17.56
N VAL A 114 -1.15 -4.79 17.54
CA VAL A 114 -0.14 -4.69 18.59
C VAL A 114 0.98 -3.83 18.04
N HIS A 115 1.33 -2.76 18.76
CA HIS A 115 2.43 -1.88 18.41
C HIS A 115 3.53 -1.98 19.47
N LEU A 116 4.75 -2.17 19.00
CA LEU A 116 5.92 -2.36 19.83
C LEU A 116 6.68 -1.05 20.03
N VAL A 117 7.52 -1.02 21.05
CA VAL A 117 8.29 0.19 21.42
C VAL A 117 9.28 0.64 20.34
N ASN A 118 9.61 -0.21 19.35
CA ASN A 118 10.46 0.11 18.20
C ASN A 118 9.68 0.52 16.94
N GLN A 119 8.37 0.78 17.05
CA GLN A 119 7.46 1.08 15.93
C GLN A 119 7.12 -0.12 15.03
N ASP A 120 7.58 -1.33 15.36
CA ASP A 120 7.04 -2.53 14.72
C ASP A 120 5.57 -2.69 15.11
N GLU A 121 4.77 -3.16 14.16
CA GLU A 121 3.35 -3.40 14.38
C GLU A 121 2.85 -4.61 13.59
N PHE A 122 1.89 -5.33 14.16
CA PHE A 122 1.28 -6.49 13.52
C PHE A 122 -0.13 -6.76 14.05
N GLN A 123 -0.91 -7.52 13.29
CA GLN A 123 -2.25 -7.95 13.70
C GLN A 123 -2.21 -9.29 14.44
N ALA A 124 -2.99 -9.39 15.51
CA ALA A 124 -3.12 -10.63 16.28
C ALA A 124 -4.46 -10.67 17.03
N GLY A 125 -4.81 -11.83 17.61
CA GLY A 125 -5.85 -11.93 18.63
C GLY A 125 -5.23 -11.88 20.01
N LEU A 126 -5.63 -10.93 20.86
CA LEU A 126 -5.16 -10.88 22.24
C LEU A 126 -5.78 -12.02 23.05
N VAL A 127 -4.94 -12.95 23.51
CA VAL A 127 -5.36 -14.11 24.29
C VAL A 127 -5.33 -13.81 25.78
N ALA A 128 -4.22 -13.24 26.25
CA ALA A 128 -4.05 -12.86 27.65
C ALA A 128 -3.11 -11.66 27.79
N ILE A 129 -3.30 -10.92 28.86
CA ILE A 129 -2.37 -9.88 29.33
C ILE A 129 -2.24 -10.03 30.83
N ASN A 130 -1.07 -9.76 31.38
CA ASN A 130 -0.86 -9.70 32.82
C ASN A 130 0.19 -8.64 33.18
N ALA A 131 0.60 -8.64 34.45
CA ALA A 131 1.61 -7.78 35.02
C ALA A 131 2.92 -7.70 34.23
N ASN A 132 3.33 -8.79 33.57
CA ASN A 132 4.68 -8.95 33.02
C ASN A 132 4.70 -9.23 31.51
N ARG A 133 3.65 -9.82 30.95
CA ARG A 133 3.62 -10.27 29.55
C ARG A 133 2.24 -10.17 28.90
N LEU A 134 2.25 -10.21 27.57
CA LEU A 134 1.09 -10.43 26.72
C LEU A 134 1.26 -11.77 26.00
N GLU A 135 0.14 -12.46 25.79
CA GLU A 135 0.05 -13.64 24.93
C GLU A 135 -0.92 -13.32 23.80
N VAL A 136 -0.44 -13.45 22.56
CA VAL A 136 -1.21 -13.15 21.36
C VAL A 136 -1.20 -14.34 20.42
N LYS A 137 -2.25 -14.51 19.63
CA LYS A 137 -2.35 -15.56 18.61
C LYS A 137 -2.41 -14.93 17.23
N THR A 138 -1.59 -15.44 16.32
CA THR A 138 -1.54 -15.06 14.91
C THR A 138 -1.86 -16.28 14.06
N TRP A 139 -2.35 -16.06 12.84
CA TRP A 139 -2.58 -17.15 11.90
C TRP A 139 -1.26 -17.70 11.34
N TYR A 140 -0.21 -16.86 11.24
CA TYR A 140 1.06 -17.19 10.62
C TYR A 140 2.14 -17.73 11.57
N ALA A 141 2.12 -17.38 12.85
CA ALA A 141 3.16 -17.79 13.83
C ALA A 141 2.57 -18.48 15.06
N GLY A 142 1.26 -18.75 15.08
CA GLY A 142 0.60 -19.31 16.25
C GLY A 142 0.68 -18.37 17.44
N SER A 143 0.99 -18.90 18.62
CA SER A 143 1.07 -18.12 19.86
C SER A 143 2.43 -17.44 20.01
N LEU A 144 2.41 -16.13 20.27
CA LEU A 144 3.58 -15.32 20.60
C LEU A 144 3.43 -14.75 22.01
N THR A 145 4.55 -14.72 22.74
CA THR A 145 4.63 -14.14 24.08
C THR A 145 5.52 -12.90 24.03
N LEU A 146 4.98 -11.77 24.44
CA LEU A 146 5.67 -10.48 24.46
C LEU A 146 5.90 -10.04 25.89
N ALA A 147 7.12 -9.59 26.22
CA ALA A 147 7.31 -8.86 27.46
C ALA A 147 6.46 -7.58 27.41
N ARG A 148 5.76 -7.28 28.50
CA ARG A 148 4.86 -6.12 28.57
C ARG A 148 5.59 -4.80 28.28
N THR A 149 6.84 -4.70 28.72
CA THR A 149 7.74 -3.56 28.49
C THR A 149 8.11 -3.35 27.03
N ASN A 150 7.87 -4.33 26.15
CA ASN A 150 8.20 -4.24 24.72
C ASN A 150 6.98 -3.81 23.88
N VAL A 151 5.80 -3.75 24.48
CA VAL A 151 4.55 -3.35 23.83
C VAL A 151 4.23 -1.92 24.26
N ASP A 152 4.01 -1.05 23.28
CA ASP A 152 3.64 0.33 23.50
C ASP A 152 2.12 0.44 23.70
N TRP A 153 1.37 -0.04 22.72
CA TRP A 153 -0.09 -0.03 22.79
C TRP A 153 -0.73 -1.22 22.07
N ILE A 154 -1.98 -1.47 22.43
CA ILE A 154 -2.86 -2.47 21.86
C ILE A 154 -4.14 -1.77 21.43
N GLN A 155 -4.52 -1.94 20.17
CA GLN A 155 -5.72 -1.34 19.62
C GLN A 155 -6.68 -2.43 19.14
N PRO A 156 -7.83 -2.63 19.80
CA PRO A 156 -8.88 -3.51 19.28
C PRO A 156 -9.30 -3.11 17.86
N LEU A 157 -9.26 -4.07 16.95
CA LEU A 157 -9.80 -3.89 15.61
C LEU A 157 -11.32 -4.07 15.68
N ALA A 158 -12.07 -3.18 15.06
CA ALA A 158 -13.46 -3.50 14.70
C ALA A 158 -13.44 -4.77 13.83
N THR A 159 -14.52 -5.55 13.82
CA THR A 159 -14.67 -6.73 12.94
C THR A 159 -14.07 -6.41 11.57
N GLY A 160 -13.05 -7.20 11.20
CA GLY A 160 -11.85 -6.72 10.50
C GLY A 160 -12.09 -5.76 9.33
N PRO A 161 -11.27 -4.71 9.19
CA PRO A 161 -11.38 -3.80 8.06
C PRO A 161 -11.19 -4.58 6.75
N ALA A 162 -12.19 -4.55 5.88
CA ALA A 162 -12.10 -5.23 4.59
C ALA A 162 -10.95 -4.61 3.78
N LEU A 163 -9.99 -5.43 3.36
CA LEU A 163 -8.99 -5.03 2.37
C LEU A 163 -9.70 -4.82 1.04
N ILE A 164 -9.72 -3.58 0.57
CA ILE A 164 -10.40 -3.18 -0.67
C ILE A 164 -9.42 -3.22 -1.84
N TYR A 165 -8.19 -2.77 -1.62
CA TYR A 165 -7.16 -2.74 -2.64
C TYR A 165 -5.78 -2.93 -2.03
N ALA A 166 -4.90 -3.60 -2.78
CA ALA A 166 -3.48 -3.65 -2.49
C ALA A 166 -2.67 -3.68 -3.80
N GLY A 167 -1.62 -2.86 -3.89
CA GLY A 167 -0.79 -2.72 -5.06
C GLY A 167 0.24 -1.59 -4.92
N PRO A 168 0.70 -0.98 -6.02
CA PRO A 168 0.38 -1.32 -7.40
C PRO A 168 1.01 -2.64 -7.86
N THR A 169 0.30 -3.40 -8.68
CA THR A 169 0.78 -4.64 -9.33
C THR A 169 1.05 -4.48 -10.82
N GLY A 170 0.73 -3.31 -11.37
CA GLY A 170 0.82 -2.97 -12.78
C GLY A 170 0.07 -1.68 -13.09
N LEU A 171 -0.02 -1.34 -14.38
CA LEU A 171 -0.83 -0.22 -14.87
C LEU A 171 -2.28 -0.62 -15.21
N ASP A 172 -2.61 -1.90 -15.18
CA ASP A 172 -3.95 -2.37 -15.51
C ASP A 172 -5.00 -1.77 -14.57
N GLY A 173 -6.01 -1.10 -15.12
CA GLY A 173 -7.04 -0.38 -14.37
C GLY A 173 -6.59 0.98 -13.82
N TRP A 174 -5.39 1.45 -14.15
CA TRP A 174 -4.93 2.81 -13.85
C TRP A 174 -5.06 3.72 -15.07
N THR A 175 -5.53 4.94 -14.86
CA THR A 175 -5.59 6.00 -15.86
C THR A 175 -4.36 6.89 -15.70
N VAL A 176 -3.50 6.94 -16.71
CA VAL A 176 -2.36 7.87 -16.75
C VAL A 176 -2.81 9.16 -17.43
N GLY A 177 -2.68 10.27 -16.70
CA GLY A 177 -3.11 11.60 -17.14
C GLY A 177 -1.93 12.54 -17.42
N LYS A 178 -2.12 13.47 -18.35
CA LYS A 178 -1.12 14.48 -18.73
C LYS A 178 -1.27 15.73 -17.87
N VAL A 179 -0.23 16.11 -17.13
CA VAL A 179 -0.23 17.32 -16.32
C VAL A 179 0.18 18.51 -17.16
N THR A 180 -0.68 19.52 -17.28
CA THR A 180 -0.35 20.75 -18.03
C THR A 180 -0.13 21.89 -17.07
N ALA A 181 1.12 22.31 -16.88
CA ALA A 181 1.49 23.46 -16.06
C ALA A 181 2.56 24.31 -16.80
N PRO A 182 2.47 25.66 -16.80
CA PRO A 182 3.33 26.54 -17.61
C PRO A 182 4.84 26.41 -17.38
N ALA A 183 5.26 25.90 -16.23
CA ALA A 183 6.67 25.83 -15.80
C ALA A 183 7.19 24.41 -15.54
N LEU A 184 6.40 23.37 -15.85
CA LEU A 184 6.77 21.98 -15.60
C LEU A 184 6.68 21.17 -16.89
N GLU A 185 7.72 20.38 -17.15
CA GLU A 185 7.64 19.35 -18.17
C GLU A 185 6.66 18.26 -17.72
N SER A 186 5.73 17.89 -18.60
CA SER A 186 4.81 16.78 -18.36
C SER A 186 5.48 15.46 -18.72
N GLY A 187 5.42 14.50 -17.80
CA GLY A 187 5.76 13.11 -18.05
C GLY A 187 4.62 12.16 -17.68
N THR A 188 4.98 10.92 -17.37
CA THR A 188 4.05 9.85 -17.00
C THR A 188 4.56 9.11 -15.77
N TRP A 189 3.64 8.53 -15.00
CA TRP A 189 4.00 7.54 -14.00
C TRP A 189 4.32 6.22 -14.71
N HIS A 190 5.47 5.65 -14.41
CA HIS A 190 5.89 4.35 -14.91
C HIS A 190 5.77 3.31 -13.81
N TYR A 191 5.14 2.18 -14.10
CA TYR A 191 5.19 1.04 -13.21
C TYR A 191 6.52 0.29 -13.37
N ARG A 192 7.17 0.00 -12.24
CA ARG A 192 8.33 -0.87 -12.16
C ARG A 192 8.36 -1.50 -10.76
N ASN A 193 8.46 -2.82 -10.67
CA ASN A 193 8.75 -3.55 -9.43
C ASN A 193 7.85 -3.17 -8.24
N GLY A 194 6.53 -3.30 -8.41
CA GLY A 194 5.57 -3.03 -7.33
C GLY A 194 5.39 -1.55 -6.97
N ALA A 195 5.93 -0.64 -7.79
CA ALA A 195 5.91 0.79 -7.51
C ALA A 195 5.65 1.62 -8.79
N PHE A 196 5.07 2.79 -8.60
CA PHE A 196 5.01 3.83 -9.62
C PHE A 196 6.15 4.83 -9.43
N TYR A 197 6.75 5.25 -10.53
CA TYR A 197 7.84 6.23 -10.58
C TYR A 197 7.49 7.39 -11.50
N ALA A 198 7.76 8.61 -11.06
CA ALA A 198 7.67 9.82 -11.88
C ALA A 198 8.94 10.67 -11.67
N ILE A 199 9.47 11.23 -12.76
CA ILE A 199 10.62 12.17 -12.74
C ILE A 199 10.18 13.58 -13.17
N GLN A 200 9.08 13.66 -13.91
CA GLN A 200 8.45 14.87 -14.42
C GLN A 200 7.03 14.94 -13.87
N ALA A 201 6.36 16.09 -14.04
CA ALA A 201 4.99 16.25 -13.59
C ALA A 201 4.08 15.22 -14.25
N ALA A 202 3.40 14.40 -13.45
CA ALA A 202 2.67 13.23 -13.95
C ALA A 202 1.44 12.95 -13.08
N SER A 203 0.37 12.45 -13.71
CA SER A 203 -0.85 12.06 -13.02
C SER A 203 -1.17 10.58 -13.26
N ILE A 204 -1.61 9.89 -12.21
CA ILE A 204 -2.15 8.54 -12.30
C ILE A 204 -3.35 8.41 -11.37
N ALA A 205 -4.43 7.79 -11.83
CA ALA A 205 -5.68 7.67 -11.10
C ALA A 205 -6.31 6.30 -11.23
N ARG A 206 -7.11 5.89 -10.24
CA ARG A 206 -7.89 4.66 -10.27
C ARG A 206 -9.13 4.82 -9.41
N ASP A 207 -10.24 4.27 -9.89
CA ASP A 207 -11.39 4.02 -9.01
C ASP A 207 -11.06 2.87 -8.06
N LEU A 208 -10.82 3.23 -6.80
CA LEU A 208 -10.46 2.30 -5.73
C LEU A 208 -11.70 1.83 -4.97
N HIS A 209 -12.90 2.27 -5.37
CA HIS A 209 -14.16 1.98 -4.67
C HIS A 209 -14.07 2.33 -3.18
N LEU A 210 -13.55 3.53 -2.86
CA LEU A 210 -13.42 4.00 -1.48
C LEU A 210 -14.77 3.87 -0.73
N PRO A 211 -14.82 3.18 0.42
CA PRO A 211 -16.01 3.10 1.27
C PRO A 211 -16.26 4.44 1.98
N PRO A 212 -17.43 4.62 2.64
CA PRO A 212 -17.72 5.82 3.42
C PRO A 212 -16.69 6.14 4.51
N THR A 213 -15.98 5.13 5.01
CA THR A 213 -14.82 5.29 5.89
C THR A 213 -13.65 4.48 5.35
N ALA A 214 -12.67 5.15 4.75
CA ALA A 214 -11.48 4.52 4.16
C ALA A 214 -10.16 4.94 4.85
N SER A 215 -9.26 3.97 5.06
CA SER A 215 -7.84 4.19 5.33
C SER A 215 -7.04 3.81 4.09
N VAL A 216 -6.25 4.75 3.60
CA VAL A 216 -5.39 4.61 2.42
C VAL A 216 -3.95 4.79 2.85
N GLN A 217 -3.14 3.75 2.72
CA GLN A 217 -1.75 3.71 3.15
C GLN A 217 -0.83 3.51 1.95
N PHE A 218 0.32 4.17 1.91
CA PHE A 218 1.34 3.96 0.89
C PHE A 218 2.70 4.49 1.36
N ASP A 219 3.77 3.94 0.80
CA ASP A 219 5.12 4.48 0.97
C ASP A 219 5.40 5.49 -0.14
N LEU A 220 5.80 6.70 0.24
CA LEU A 220 6.24 7.76 -0.67
C LEU A 220 7.74 7.98 -0.48
N ALA A 221 8.50 7.94 -1.58
CA ALA A 221 9.89 8.37 -1.60
C ALA A 221 10.10 9.46 -2.64
N TRP A 222 11.00 10.41 -2.38
CA TRP A 222 11.23 11.57 -3.22
C TRP A 222 12.72 11.94 -3.32
N LYS A 223 13.07 12.59 -4.43
CA LYS A 223 14.35 13.27 -4.61
C LYS A 223 14.12 14.78 -4.60
N GLY A 224 14.81 15.51 -3.73
CA GLY A 224 14.52 16.92 -3.48
C GLY A 224 13.46 17.04 -2.38
N ALA A 225 12.32 17.64 -2.70
CA ALA A 225 11.20 17.80 -1.77
C ALA A 225 9.92 17.18 -2.33
N PRO A 226 9.00 16.69 -1.47
CA PRO A 226 7.74 16.15 -1.95
C PRO A 226 6.87 17.29 -2.50
N HIS A 227 6.34 17.08 -3.70
CA HIS A 227 5.37 17.97 -4.32
C HIS A 227 4.31 17.11 -5.01
N LEU A 228 3.30 16.74 -4.24
CA LEU A 228 2.27 15.78 -4.62
C LEU A 228 0.89 16.37 -4.29
N ALA A 229 -0.05 16.30 -5.23
CA ALA A 229 -1.46 16.55 -4.98
C ALA A 229 -2.23 15.23 -5.11
N ILE A 230 -3.06 14.92 -4.13
CA ILE A 230 -3.83 13.67 -4.06
C ILE A 230 -5.31 14.04 -4.05
N ALA A 231 -6.04 13.72 -5.11
CA ALA A 231 -7.49 13.78 -5.11
C ALA A 231 -8.06 12.57 -4.35
N ILE A 232 -8.98 12.81 -3.44
CA ILE A 232 -9.65 11.82 -2.57
C ILE A 232 -11.15 11.90 -2.89
N ASP A 233 -11.78 10.74 -3.10
CA ASP A 233 -13.21 10.61 -3.45
C ASP A 233 -13.62 11.39 -4.72
N THR A 234 -12.73 11.47 -5.72
CA THR A 234 -13.06 12.08 -7.03
C THR A 234 -13.79 11.08 -7.93
N ASP A 235 -14.65 11.58 -8.82
CA ASP A 235 -15.28 10.83 -9.91
C ASP A 235 -14.56 10.99 -11.26
N TYR A 236 -13.59 11.92 -11.32
CA TYR A 236 -12.89 12.28 -12.54
C TYR A 236 -11.43 11.82 -12.49
N LEU A 237 -11.03 10.97 -13.44
CA LEU A 237 -9.71 10.33 -13.40
C LEU A 237 -8.57 11.14 -14.05
N GLN A 238 -8.89 12.19 -14.80
CA GLN A 238 -7.89 13.07 -15.41
C GLN A 238 -7.47 14.21 -14.45
N PRO A 239 -6.24 14.72 -14.55
CA PRO A 239 -5.80 15.84 -13.71
C PRO A 239 -6.61 17.11 -14.00
N VAL A 240 -7.08 17.77 -12.95
CA VAL A 240 -7.83 19.03 -13.01
C VAL A 240 -6.87 20.21 -12.83
N ARG A 241 -6.92 21.20 -13.73
CA ARG A 241 -6.18 22.47 -13.54
C ARG A 241 -6.98 23.36 -12.60
N LEU A 242 -6.64 23.34 -11.30
CA LEU A 242 -7.41 24.04 -10.26
C LEU A 242 -7.64 25.55 -10.54
N GLN A 243 -6.67 26.22 -11.17
CA GLN A 243 -6.75 27.65 -11.52
C GLN A 243 -7.66 27.94 -12.73
N ALA A 244 -8.00 26.94 -13.53
CA ALA A 244 -8.82 27.03 -14.73
C ALA A 244 -9.90 25.94 -14.75
N ARG A 245 -10.39 25.57 -13.56
CA ARG A 245 -11.28 24.42 -13.32
C ARG A 245 -12.64 24.56 -14.00
N ASP A 246 -13.08 25.81 -14.18
CA ASP A 246 -14.26 26.23 -14.94
C ASP A 246 -14.18 25.84 -16.43
N LEU A 247 -12.96 25.65 -16.97
CA LEU A 247 -12.70 25.23 -18.34
C LEU A 247 -12.49 23.72 -18.49
N GLU A 248 -12.47 22.96 -17.39
CA GLU A 248 -12.32 21.50 -17.43
C GLU A 248 -13.65 20.82 -17.79
N PRO A 249 -13.61 19.54 -18.23
CA PRO A 249 -14.82 18.71 -18.30
C PRO A 249 -15.57 18.65 -16.98
N ASP A 250 -16.80 18.16 -17.00
CA ASP A 250 -17.59 18.05 -15.78
C ASP A 250 -17.00 17.04 -14.79
N PHE A 251 -16.99 17.40 -13.51
CA PHE A 251 -16.49 16.59 -12.40
C PHE A 251 -17.22 17.01 -11.12
N GLY A 252 -17.47 16.05 -10.23
CA GLY A 252 -18.08 16.29 -8.92
C GLY A 252 -17.08 16.77 -7.87
N GLU A 253 -17.58 17.13 -6.69
CA GLU A 253 -16.76 17.64 -5.60
C GLU A 253 -15.75 16.58 -5.11
N PHE A 254 -14.53 17.03 -4.78
CA PHE A 254 -13.51 16.17 -4.18
C PHE A 254 -12.54 16.94 -3.28
N TYR A 255 -11.85 16.24 -2.38
CA TYR A 255 -10.73 16.82 -1.63
C TYR A 255 -9.41 16.66 -2.38
N SER A 256 -8.61 17.72 -2.44
CA SER A 256 -7.22 17.70 -2.88
C SER A 256 -6.28 17.87 -1.69
N LEU A 257 -5.72 16.76 -1.21
CA LEU A 257 -4.63 16.80 -0.23
C LEU A 257 -3.32 17.18 -0.94
N MET A 258 -2.81 18.35 -0.60
CA MET A 258 -1.55 18.89 -1.11
C MET A 258 -0.42 18.59 -0.12
N LEU A 259 0.62 17.92 -0.60
CA LEU A 259 1.88 17.70 0.12
C LEU A 259 2.96 18.53 -0.60
N THR A 260 3.41 19.63 0.02
CA THR A 260 4.30 20.61 -0.60
C THR A 260 5.46 20.95 0.29
N PHE A 261 6.68 20.59 -0.11
CA PHE A 261 7.92 20.82 0.64
C PHE A 261 7.82 20.32 2.08
N SER A 262 7.46 21.19 3.01
CA SER A 262 7.35 20.95 4.45
C SER A 262 5.93 21.12 4.98
N MET A 263 4.94 21.27 4.11
CA MET A 263 3.57 21.59 4.48
C MET A 263 2.58 20.58 3.88
N ALA A 264 1.45 20.43 4.55
CA ALA A 264 0.26 19.79 4.02
C ALA A 264 -0.95 20.72 4.12
N ASP A 265 -1.84 20.65 3.14
CA ASP A 265 -3.14 21.33 3.15
C ASP A 265 -4.20 20.45 2.49
N VAL A 266 -5.46 20.63 2.85
CA VAL A 266 -6.60 20.03 2.15
C VAL A 266 -7.40 21.14 1.50
N LEU A 267 -7.51 21.09 0.18
CA LEU A 267 -8.42 21.95 -0.57
C LEU A 267 -9.72 21.20 -0.85
N VAL A 268 -10.84 21.88 -0.67
CA VAL A 268 -12.13 21.48 -1.22
C VAL A 268 -12.19 21.98 -2.65
N VAL A 269 -12.36 21.05 -3.59
CA VAL A 269 -12.42 21.35 -5.02
C VAL A 269 -13.82 21.07 -5.50
N ASP A 270 -14.50 22.15 -5.86
CA ASP A 270 -15.73 22.14 -6.63
C ASP A 270 -15.50 22.93 -7.93
N LYS A 271 -16.20 22.55 -8.99
CA LYS A 271 -16.04 23.18 -10.30
C LYS A 271 -16.58 24.60 -10.33
N HIS A 272 -17.70 24.84 -9.66
CA HIS A 272 -18.48 26.07 -9.71
C HIS A 272 -18.20 27.00 -8.52
N ASP A 273 -17.81 26.44 -7.37
CA ASP A 273 -17.50 27.19 -6.16
C ASP A 273 -16.01 27.55 -6.05
N PRO A 274 -15.66 28.62 -5.32
CA PRO A 274 -14.28 28.98 -5.04
C PRO A 274 -13.51 27.87 -4.31
N LEU A 275 -12.24 27.68 -4.67
CA LEU A 275 -11.35 26.77 -3.94
C LEU A 275 -11.28 27.19 -2.47
N ARG A 276 -11.51 26.23 -1.57
CA ARG A 276 -11.52 26.46 -0.13
C ARG A 276 -10.45 25.62 0.54
N SER A 277 -9.50 26.27 1.21
CA SER A 277 -8.54 25.57 2.08
C SER A 277 -9.18 25.23 3.42
N LEU A 278 -8.99 24.00 3.88
CA LEU A 278 -9.34 23.57 5.24
C LEU A 278 -8.22 23.88 6.25
N GLY A 279 -7.06 24.34 5.77
CA GLY A 279 -6.03 25.00 6.56
C GLY A 279 -4.72 24.23 6.63
N GLN A 280 -3.61 24.94 6.54
CA GLN A 280 -2.29 24.32 6.41
C GLN A 280 -1.74 23.72 7.72
N VAL A 281 -0.75 22.84 7.60
CA VAL A 281 0.03 22.28 8.71
C VAL A 281 1.45 21.97 8.27
N TYR A 282 2.41 22.14 9.17
CA TYR A 282 3.81 21.79 8.93
C TYR A 282 4.05 20.29 9.19
N VAL A 283 4.85 19.67 8.33
CA VAL A 283 5.18 18.24 8.31
C VAL A 283 6.70 18.06 8.41
N HIS A 284 7.21 18.02 9.64
CA HIS A 284 8.66 17.95 9.93
C HIS A 284 9.39 16.81 9.19
N ALA A 285 8.72 15.68 8.96
CA ALA A 285 9.32 14.53 8.29
C ALA A 285 9.81 14.84 6.87
N PHE A 286 9.16 15.78 6.16
CA PHE A 286 9.49 16.05 4.76
C PHE A 286 10.79 16.83 4.58
N ASP A 287 11.23 17.59 5.59
CA ASP A 287 12.50 18.32 5.57
C ASP A 287 13.69 17.47 6.05
N GLN A 288 13.42 16.34 6.69
CA GLN A 288 14.44 15.51 7.35
C GLN A 288 14.71 14.19 6.63
N LYS A 289 13.79 13.77 5.76
CA LYS A 289 13.81 12.47 5.11
C LYS A 289 13.62 12.62 3.61
N THR A 290 13.89 11.53 2.90
CA THR A 290 13.60 11.37 1.46
C THR A 290 12.56 10.28 1.20
N SER A 291 11.94 9.77 2.27
CA SER A 291 10.82 8.83 2.21
C SER A 291 10.04 8.85 3.51
N ALA A 292 8.76 8.50 3.44
CA ALA A 292 7.88 8.32 4.58
C ALA A 292 6.73 7.36 4.25
N HIS A 293 6.19 6.73 5.28
CA HIS A 293 4.91 6.02 5.19
C HIS A 293 3.78 7.03 5.37
N ILE A 294 2.88 7.10 4.40
CA ILE A 294 1.74 8.04 4.40
C ILE A 294 0.46 7.25 4.62
N GLU A 295 -0.36 7.69 5.58
CA GLU A 295 -1.72 7.21 5.74
C GLU A 295 -2.71 8.38 5.63
N ILE A 296 -3.74 8.20 4.81
CA ILE A 296 -4.87 9.12 4.66
C ILE A 296 -6.11 8.40 5.19
N ARG A 297 -6.80 9.01 6.16
CA ARG A 297 -8.09 8.51 6.65
C ARG A 297 -9.20 9.47 6.24
N ALA A 298 -10.14 8.97 5.44
CA ALA A 298 -11.33 9.70 5.02
C ALA A 298 -12.57 9.15 5.74
N SER A 299 -13.46 10.04 6.19
CA SER A 299 -14.74 9.68 6.79
C SER A 299 -15.84 10.60 6.27
N LYS A 300 -16.69 10.05 5.38
CA LYS A 300 -17.90 10.72 4.91
C LYS A 300 -18.85 11.05 6.07
N PRO A 301 -19.13 10.15 7.04
CA PRO A 301 -20.01 10.47 8.16
C PRO A 301 -19.52 11.58 9.10
N ARG A 302 -18.20 11.82 9.15
CA ARG A 302 -17.58 12.86 10.01
C ARG A 302 -17.10 14.08 9.25
N HIS A 303 -17.37 14.15 7.94
CA HIS A 303 -16.88 15.20 7.05
C HIS A 303 -15.37 15.44 7.20
N SER A 304 -14.56 14.39 7.34
CA SER A 304 -13.16 14.56 7.74
C SER A 304 -12.16 13.81 6.89
N VAL A 305 -11.02 14.45 6.65
CA VAL A 305 -9.80 13.87 6.09
C VAL A 305 -8.70 14.04 7.12
N ALA A 306 -7.86 13.02 7.33
CA ALA A 306 -6.70 13.11 8.20
C ALA A 306 -5.46 12.56 7.52
N LEU A 307 -4.31 13.13 7.89
CA LEU A 307 -2.99 12.74 7.43
C LEU A 307 -2.18 12.21 8.61
N LEU A 308 -1.66 11.00 8.47
CA LEU A 308 -0.62 10.45 9.33
C LEU A 308 0.65 10.24 8.50
N VAL A 309 1.80 10.48 9.14
CA VAL A 309 3.13 10.29 8.54
C VAL A 309 3.97 9.47 9.51
N ASP A 310 4.49 8.33 9.04
CA ASP A 310 5.22 7.34 9.84
C ASP A 310 4.45 6.93 11.12
N GLY A 311 3.13 6.72 10.98
CA GLY A 311 2.23 6.36 12.07
C GLY A 311 1.78 7.51 12.97
N ALA A 312 2.38 8.70 12.84
CA ALA A 312 2.01 9.86 13.64
C ALA A 312 0.92 10.70 12.94
N LEU A 313 -0.24 10.89 13.59
CA LEU A 313 -1.25 11.88 13.19
C LEU A 313 -0.65 13.30 13.13
N ILE A 314 -0.61 13.84 11.92
CA ILE A 314 -0.15 15.21 11.66
C ILE A 314 -1.29 16.19 11.86
N LYS A 315 -2.44 15.92 11.21
CA LYS A 315 -3.64 16.75 11.32
C LYS A 315 -4.88 15.99 10.87
N GLN A 316 -6.01 16.34 11.47
CA GLN A 316 -7.34 16.06 10.97
C GLN A 316 -7.99 17.37 10.54
N TRP A 317 -8.53 17.39 9.34
CA TRP A 317 -9.39 18.44 8.81
C TRP A 317 -10.83 17.95 8.90
N VAL A 318 -11.70 18.79 9.45
CA VAL A 318 -13.16 18.59 9.44
C VAL A 318 -13.75 19.69 8.58
N ASP A 319 -14.48 19.30 7.55
CA ASP A 319 -15.19 20.21 6.68
C ASP A 319 -16.45 20.71 7.40
N PRO A 320 -16.58 22.03 7.66
CA PRO A 320 -17.75 22.58 8.34
C PRO A 320 -19.03 22.54 7.50
N GLN A 321 -18.94 22.28 6.19
CA GLN A 321 -20.10 22.22 5.30
C GLN A 321 -20.59 20.77 5.16
N SER A 322 -19.98 20.03 4.24
CA SER A 322 -20.30 18.66 3.89
C SER A 322 -19.03 17.93 3.50
N PHE A 323 -19.08 16.61 3.41
CA PHE A 323 -17.98 15.85 2.82
C PHE A 323 -17.98 16.06 1.29
N ALA A 324 -16.92 16.67 0.76
CA ALA A 324 -16.70 16.83 -0.68
C ALA A 324 -16.14 15.53 -1.28
N GLY A 325 -17.00 14.72 -1.89
CA GLY A 325 -16.61 13.44 -2.43
C GLY A 325 -17.73 12.71 -3.16
N ASP A 326 -17.99 13.15 -4.40
CA ASP A 326 -19.01 12.61 -5.30
C ASP A 326 -18.58 11.31 -5.99
N GLY A 327 -17.31 10.94 -5.87
CA GLY A 327 -16.77 9.69 -6.40
C GLY A 327 -16.17 8.78 -5.33
N THR A 328 -15.39 7.83 -5.82
CA THR A 328 -14.71 6.79 -5.05
C THR A 328 -13.28 6.55 -5.54
N ALA A 329 -12.80 7.37 -6.48
CA ALA A 329 -11.48 7.26 -7.04
C ALA A 329 -10.44 8.08 -6.27
N MET A 330 -9.19 7.69 -6.46
CA MET A 330 -8.04 8.50 -6.06
C MET A 330 -7.19 8.84 -7.26
N ARG A 331 -6.62 10.05 -7.24
CA ARG A 331 -5.69 10.54 -8.26
C ARG A 331 -4.44 11.10 -7.61
N PHE A 332 -3.29 10.55 -7.96
CA PHE A 332 -1.98 11.00 -7.50
C PHE A 332 -1.34 11.85 -8.58
N VAL A 333 -0.98 13.08 -8.25
CA VAL A 333 -0.39 14.05 -9.17
C VAL A 333 0.95 14.49 -8.62
N HIS A 334 2.04 14.06 -9.26
CA HIS A 334 3.35 14.65 -9.02
C HIS A 334 3.45 15.99 -9.74
N GLN A 335 3.82 17.02 -8.99
CA GLN A 335 3.90 18.41 -9.46
C GLN A 335 5.29 19.00 -9.24
N GLY A 336 6.27 18.20 -8.83
CA GLY A 336 7.62 18.66 -8.53
C GLY A 336 8.56 18.57 -9.74
N SER A 337 9.74 19.17 -9.59
CA SER A 337 10.88 18.97 -10.50
C SER A 337 11.80 17.82 -10.06
N GLY A 338 11.50 17.21 -8.91
CA GLY A 338 12.21 16.05 -8.36
C GLY A 338 11.65 14.72 -8.88
N ALA A 339 12.18 13.60 -8.39
CA ALA A 339 11.59 12.29 -8.65
C ALA A 339 10.67 11.88 -7.49
N ALA A 340 9.62 11.12 -7.79
CA ALA A 340 8.72 10.52 -6.82
C ALA A 340 8.55 9.02 -7.09
N LYS A 341 8.51 8.23 -6.02
CA LYS A 341 8.17 6.80 -6.01
C LYS A 341 6.99 6.60 -5.06
N LEU A 342 5.94 5.94 -5.55
CA LEU A 342 4.80 5.49 -4.76
C LEU A 342 4.74 3.97 -4.77
N SER A 343 4.72 3.34 -3.59
CA SER A 343 4.67 1.88 -3.44
C SER A 343 3.76 1.47 -2.29
N ASN A 344 3.38 0.19 -2.23
CA ASN A 344 2.60 -0.40 -1.13
C ASN A 344 1.28 0.33 -0.84
N LEU A 345 0.60 0.74 -1.91
CA LEU A 345 -0.73 1.32 -1.82
C LEU A 345 -1.72 0.25 -1.32
N ARG A 346 -2.30 0.51 -0.15
CA ARG A 346 -3.31 -0.33 0.49
C ARG A 346 -4.54 0.51 0.82
N VAL A 347 -5.72 0.01 0.50
CA VAL A 347 -7.00 0.60 0.87
C VAL A 347 -7.75 -0.38 1.74
N THR A 348 -8.18 0.07 2.91
CA THR A 348 -8.96 -0.70 3.87
C THR A 348 -10.15 0.11 4.34
N GLU A 349 -11.25 -0.55 4.68
CA GLU A 349 -12.28 0.10 5.50
C GLU A 349 -11.68 0.46 6.87
N TRP A 350 -12.20 1.45 7.57
CA TRP A 350 -11.79 1.71 8.95
C TRP A 350 -12.99 2.16 9.79
N ASP A 351 -12.84 2.15 11.12
CA ASP A 351 -13.95 2.38 12.05
C ASP A 351 -14.40 3.84 12.20
N GLY A 352 -13.85 4.74 11.38
CA GLY A 352 -14.16 6.16 11.40
C GLY A 352 -13.60 6.92 12.62
N GLN A 353 -12.96 6.24 13.57
CA GLN A 353 -12.46 6.85 14.79
C GLN A 353 -10.99 7.21 14.68
N LEU A 354 -10.69 8.49 14.38
CA LEU A 354 -9.30 8.93 14.34
C LEU A 354 -8.64 8.68 15.69
N ASP A 355 -7.51 8.00 15.64
CA ASP A 355 -6.65 7.87 16.78
C ASP A 355 -6.10 9.26 17.02
N GLU A 356 -6.48 9.88 18.13
CA GLU A 356 -5.57 10.85 18.72
C GLU A 356 -4.25 10.12 18.77
N ASN A 357 -3.20 10.65 18.13
CA ASN A 357 -1.85 10.20 18.41
C ASN A 357 -1.80 9.91 19.90
N PRO A 358 -1.32 8.74 20.35
CA PRO A 358 -0.89 8.64 21.71
C PRO A 358 0.21 9.70 21.84
N THR A 359 -0.16 10.94 22.17
CA THR A 359 0.74 12.06 22.42
C THR A 359 1.60 11.48 23.49
N ARG A 360 2.82 11.06 23.16
CA ARG A 360 3.70 10.31 24.04
C ARG A 360 3.78 11.14 25.31
N PRO A 361 3.04 10.81 26.39
CA PRO A 361 3.30 11.48 27.63
C PRO A 361 4.70 10.97 27.96
N ALA A 362 5.65 11.86 28.23
CA ALA A 362 6.95 11.44 28.71
C ALA A 362 6.71 10.47 29.87
N ALA A 363 7.09 9.20 29.70
CA ALA A 363 6.83 8.08 30.61
C ALA A 363 5.38 8.03 31.16
N LEU A 364 4.45 7.38 30.44
CA LEU A 364 3.23 6.89 31.08
C LEU A 364 3.63 6.05 32.30
N GLN A 365 3.40 6.58 33.51
CA GLN A 365 3.74 5.90 34.75
C GLN A 365 2.76 4.79 35.11
N GLU A 366 1.55 4.87 34.55
CA GLU A 366 0.49 3.88 34.66
C GLU A 366 -0.13 3.61 33.29
N ASP A 367 -0.81 2.47 33.17
CA ASP A 367 -1.49 2.16 31.91
C ASP A 367 -2.71 3.06 31.74
N LEU A 368 -3.06 3.31 30.49
CA LEU A 368 -4.20 4.14 30.10
C LEU A 368 -5.07 3.38 29.11
N THR A 369 -6.29 3.08 29.51
CA THR A 369 -7.31 2.50 28.62
C THR A 369 -8.25 3.60 28.15
N ARG A 370 -8.32 3.82 26.83
CA ARG A 370 -9.29 4.73 26.21
C ARG A 370 -10.49 3.94 25.72
N LEU A 371 -11.69 4.42 26.03
CA LEU A 371 -12.94 3.81 25.64
C LEU A 371 -13.49 4.43 24.35
N ARG A 372 -14.32 3.70 23.63
CA ARG A 372 -14.94 4.15 22.37
C ARG A 372 -15.89 5.34 22.53
N ASN A 373 -16.38 5.59 23.74
CA ASN A 373 -17.18 6.77 24.08
C ASN A 373 -16.31 8.00 24.44
N GLY A 374 -14.98 7.88 24.41
CA GLY A 374 -14.04 8.96 24.73
C GLY A 374 -13.50 8.95 26.16
N ASP A 375 -14.09 8.16 27.07
CA ASP A 375 -13.64 8.08 28.45
C ASP A 375 -12.22 7.50 28.56
N LYS A 376 -11.49 7.95 29.57
CA LYS A 376 -10.13 7.51 29.87
C LYS A 376 -10.11 6.84 31.24
N VAL A 377 -9.60 5.62 31.30
CA VAL A 377 -9.43 4.85 32.52
C VAL A 377 -7.94 4.64 32.76
N ALA A 378 -7.42 5.33 33.77
CA ALA A 378 -6.07 5.10 34.26
C ALA A 378 -6.05 3.98 35.31
N GLY A 379 -4.99 3.18 35.31
CA GLY A 379 -4.80 2.08 36.25
C GLY A 379 -4.17 0.87 35.60
N ARG A 380 -3.66 -0.06 36.41
CA ARG A 380 -2.89 -1.19 35.90
C ARG A 380 -3.79 -2.22 35.23
N VAL A 381 -3.51 -2.57 33.97
CA VAL A 381 -4.19 -3.67 33.27
C VAL A 381 -3.69 -5.01 33.81
N GLU A 382 -4.59 -5.76 34.45
CA GLU A 382 -4.24 -7.01 35.16
C GLU A 382 -4.55 -8.27 34.37
N SER A 383 -5.66 -8.29 33.63
CA SER A 383 -6.06 -9.46 32.85
C SER A 383 -7.06 -9.18 31.74
N LEU A 384 -7.15 -10.10 30.78
CA LEU A 384 -8.25 -10.23 29.84
C LEU A 384 -8.89 -11.61 30.08
N ARG A 385 -10.17 -11.64 30.46
CA ARG A 385 -10.94 -12.88 30.68
C ARG A 385 -12.35 -12.71 30.17
N ALA A 386 -12.86 -13.69 29.42
CA ALA A 386 -14.22 -13.67 28.86
C ALA A 386 -14.54 -12.33 28.16
N ASP A 387 -13.62 -11.88 27.31
CA ASP A 387 -13.69 -10.63 26.54
C ASP A 387 -13.90 -9.37 27.39
N LYS A 388 -13.39 -9.38 28.62
CA LYS A 388 -13.41 -8.25 29.54
C LYS A 388 -12.00 -7.99 30.10
N LEU A 389 -11.57 -6.74 29.98
CA LEU A 389 -10.32 -6.25 30.53
C LEU A 389 -10.52 -5.86 31.99
N ALA A 390 -9.71 -6.43 32.89
CA ALA A 390 -9.64 -6.01 34.28
C ALA A 390 -8.57 -4.93 34.45
N VAL A 391 -8.97 -3.78 35.00
CA VAL A 391 -8.09 -2.64 35.30
C VAL A 391 -8.13 -2.36 36.79
N ALA A 392 -6.98 -2.50 37.45
CA ALA A 392 -6.77 -2.06 38.82
C ALA A 392 -6.59 -0.53 38.84
N ASN A 393 -7.72 0.16 38.92
CA ASN A 393 -7.76 1.59 39.14
C ASN A 393 -7.67 1.89 40.66
N PRO A 394 -6.93 2.94 41.09
CA PRO A 394 -6.71 3.24 42.50
C PRO A 394 -7.98 3.44 43.33
N THR A 395 -9.08 3.89 42.71
CA THR A 395 -10.33 4.22 43.40
C THR A 395 -11.31 3.05 43.37
N THR A 396 -11.44 2.37 42.23
CA THR A 396 -12.39 1.26 42.06
C THR A 396 -11.90 0.31 40.97
N PRO A 397 -11.69 -0.99 41.25
CA PRO A 397 -11.39 -1.96 40.20
C PRO A 397 -12.46 -1.98 39.11
N LEU A 398 -12.06 -1.88 37.85
CA LEU A 398 -12.95 -1.81 36.71
C LEU A 398 -12.84 -3.05 35.84
N THR A 399 -13.98 -3.51 35.32
CA THR A 399 -14.07 -4.58 34.33
C THR A 399 -14.73 -4.03 33.07
N ILE A 400 -13.98 -3.94 31.98
CA ILE A 400 -14.35 -3.21 30.77
C ILE A 400 -14.54 -4.22 29.63
N PRO A 401 -15.71 -4.30 28.98
CA PRO A 401 -15.90 -5.16 27.80
C PRO A 401 -14.94 -4.78 26.67
N TRP A 402 -14.33 -5.77 26.01
CA TRP A 402 -13.41 -5.59 24.89
C TRP A 402 -14.00 -4.70 23.78
N SER A 403 -15.28 -4.89 23.47
CA SER A 403 -16.01 -4.09 22.49
C SER A 403 -16.12 -2.60 22.83
N ARG A 404 -15.93 -2.19 24.09
CA ARG A 404 -15.93 -0.78 24.52
C ARG A 404 -14.54 -0.16 24.50
N ILE A 405 -13.49 -0.95 24.33
CA ILE A 405 -12.10 -0.46 24.34
C ILE A 405 -11.76 0.07 22.95
N LYS A 406 -11.16 1.26 22.92
CA LYS A 406 -10.58 1.87 21.73
C LYS A 406 -9.07 1.64 21.69
N LEU A 407 -8.39 1.82 22.82
CA LEU A 407 -6.93 1.73 22.91
C LEU A 407 -6.51 1.35 24.32
N ILE A 408 -5.46 0.55 24.43
CA ILE A 408 -4.77 0.26 25.68
C ILE A 408 -3.32 0.72 25.48
N GLN A 409 -2.90 1.75 26.19
CA GLN A 409 -1.50 2.19 26.24
C GLN A 409 -0.87 1.64 27.51
N LEU A 410 0.27 0.97 27.38
CA LEU A 410 0.94 0.36 28.52
C LEU A 410 1.96 1.32 29.11
N ALA A 411 2.09 1.31 30.44
CA ALA A 411 3.10 2.09 31.15
C ALA A 411 4.50 1.73 30.65
N GLN A 412 5.34 2.75 30.46
CA GLN A 412 6.73 2.58 30.00
C GLN A 412 7.67 3.05 31.11
N THR A 413 8.46 2.12 31.65
CA THR A 413 9.45 2.43 32.69
C THR A 413 10.77 2.96 32.12
N ASN A 414 11.03 2.78 30.82
CA ASN A 414 12.21 3.31 30.11
C ASN A 414 11.86 3.83 28.69
N PRO A 415 11.10 4.92 28.57
CA PRO A 415 10.77 5.50 27.27
C PRO A 415 12.03 6.11 26.64
N GLY A 416 12.64 5.43 25.67
CA GLY A 416 13.78 5.98 24.93
C GLY A 416 15.00 5.08 24.78
N VAL A 417 14.96 3.81 25.21
CA VAL A 417 15.94 2.84 24.72
C VAL A 417 15.66 2.64 23.23
N ALA A 418 16.41 3.35 22.39
CA ALA A 418 16.39 3.12 20.96
C ALA A 418 16.82 1.66 20.74
N HIS A 419 15.88 0.84 20.29
CA HIS A 419 16.19 -0.51 19.85
C HIS A 419 16.75 -0.35 18.44
N ALA A 420 18.03 0.00 18.35
CA ALA A 420 18.74 -0.03 17.08
C ALA A 420 18.52 -1.42 16.47
N PRO A 421 18.15 -1.50 15.18
CA PRO A 421 18.01 -2.79 14.52
C PRO A 421 19.29 -3.60 14.70
N PRO A 422 19.22 -4.91 14.99
CA PRO A 422 20.42 -5.73 15.06
C PRO A 422 21.15 -5.70 13.69
N PRO A 423 22.48 -5.88 13.65
CA PRO A 423 23.20 -6.03 12.39
C PRO A 423 22.57 -7.12 11.51
N GLY A 424 22.38 -6.84 10.22
CA GLY A 424 21.69 -7.73 9.28
C GLY A 424 20.18 -7.86 9.53
N ALA A 425 19.57 -6.89 10.24
CA ALA A 425 18.13 -6.85 10.40
C ALA A 425 17.41 -6.70 9.06
N VAL A 426 16.29 -7.39 8.97
CA VAL A 426 15.33 -7.32 7.89
C VAL A 426 14.04 -6.75 8.46
N ARG A 427 13.53 -5.72 7.81
CA ARG A 427 12.16 -5.26 8.04
C ARG A 427 11.22 -6.08 7.14
N ALA A 428 10.45 -6.95 7.75
CA ALA A 428 9.51 -7.83 7.10
C ALA A 428 8.08 -7.27 7.20
N PHE A 429 7.46 -7.00 6.06
CA PHE A 429 6.12 -6.41 5.95
C PHE A 429 5.09 -7.51 5.78
N PHE A 430 3.99 -7.42 6.52
CA PHE A 430 2.92 -8.41 6.47
C PHE A 430 1.93 -8.14 5.33
N SER A 431 1.44 -9.23 4.76
CA SER A 431 0.38 -9.21 3.74
C SER A 431 -0.95 -8.60 4.22
N ASP A 432 -1.21 -8.58 5.53
CA ASP A 432 -2.37 -7.94 6.18
C ASP A 432 -2.04 -6.55 6.78
N GLY A 433 -0.85 -6.02 6.49
CA GLY A 433 -0.39 -4.70 6.91
C GLY A 433 0.45 -4.70 8.20
N GLY A 434 1.21 -3.62 8.38
CA GLY A 434 2.23 -3.53 9.43
C GLY A 434 3.55 -4.21 9.05
N HIS A 435 4.50 -4.20 9.97
CA HIS A 435 5.82 -4.77 9.78
C HIS A 435 6.50 -5.13 11.10
N ILE A 436 7.44 -6.06 11.05
CA ILE A 436 8.37 -6.37 12.13
C ILE A 436 9.81 -6.24 11.66
N THR A 437 10.69 -5.90 12.58
CA THR A 437 12.13 -5.81 12.36
C THR A 437 12.80 -6.99 13.06
N VAL A 438 13.42 -7.88 12.29
CA VAL A 438 13.95 -9.17 12.77
C VAL A 438 15.27 -9.53 12.11
N ARG A 439 16.03 -10.44 12.71
CA ARG A 439 17.04 -11.20 11.99
C ARG A 439 16.42 -12.51 11.51
N ILE A 440 16.56 -12.80 10.21
CA ILE A 440 16.13 -14.10 9.65
C ILE A 440 17.21 -15.12 9.98
N ASP A 441 16.85 -16.12 10.80
CA ASP A 441 17.72 -17.24 11.17
C ASP A 441 17.73 -18.33 10.11
N LYS A 442 16.58 -18.54 9.47
CA LYS A 442 16.40 -19.50 8.37
C LYS A 442 15.12 -19.18 7.61
N TRP A 443 15.16 -19.24 6.30
CA TRP A 443 13.97 -19.26 5.45
C TRP A 443 14.02 -20.49 4.55
N ASP A 444 12.99 -21.33 4.62
CA ASP A 444 12.81 -22.48 3.74
C ASP A 444 11.31 -22.76 3.51
N ALA A 445 11.01 -23.78 2.70
CA ALA A 445 9.63 -24.18 2.42
C ALA A 445 8.82 -24.59 3.66
N ALA A 446 9.48 -24.95 4.76
CA ALA A 446 8.80 -25.34 5.99
C ALA A 446 8.47 -24.14 6.89
N GLY A 447 9.12 -22.98 6.70
CA GLY A 447 8.85 -21.77 7.47
C GLY A 447 10.01 -20.80 7.56
N VAL A 448 9.75 -19.66 8.18
CA VAL A 448 10.72 -18.58 8.42
C VAL A 448 11.04 -18.54 9.91
N ALA A 449 12.21 -19.02 10.30
CA ALA A 449 12.75 -18.85 11.64
C ALA A 449 13.37 -17.47 11.77
N VAL A 450 12.98 -16.72 12.80
CA VAL A 450 13.47 -15.36 13.04
C VAL A 450 13.82 -15.14 14.51
N SER A 451 14.63 -14.13 14.76
CA SER A 451 14.92 -13.61 16.09
C SER A 451 14.71 -12.10 16.17
N SER A 452 14.08 -11.67 17.27
CA SER A 452 13.85 -10.26 17.60
C SER A 452 14.29 -9.99 19.04
N PRO A 453 14.88 -8.83 19.34
CA PRO A 453 15.10 -8.40 20.73
C PRO A 453 13.79 -8.22 21.51
N LEU A 454 12.65 -8.01 20.83
CA LEU A 454 11.38 -7.69 21.47
C LEU A 454 10.49 -8.90 21.78
N PHE A 455 10.63 -9.99 21.02
CA PHE A 455 9.81 -11.19 21.19
C PHE A 455 10.61 -12.50 21.13
N GLY A 456 11.94 -12.43 21.09
CA GLY A 456 12.80 -13.61 21.07
C GLY A 456 12.73 -14.35 19.73
N LYS A 457 12.77 -15.68 19.79
CA LYS A 457 12.71 -16.56 18.61
C LYS A 457 11.27 -16.91 18.27
N ALA A 458 10.94 -16.86 16.99
CA ALA A 458 9.63 -17.27 16.49
C ALA A 458 9.77 -17.90 15.10
N ARG A 459 8.73 -18.64 14.69
CA ARG A 459 8.65 -19.24 13.36
C ARG A 459 7.37 -18.79 12.69
N PHE A 460 7.48 -18.27 11.48
CA PHE A 460 6.40 -17.72 10.69
C PHE A 460 6.14 -18.59 9.47
N ASP A 461 4.89 -18.64 9.04
CA ASP A 461 4.51 -19.06 7.70
C ASP A 461 5.14 -18.08 6.68
N PRO A 462 5.87 -18.54 5.64
CA PRO A 462 6.44 -17.66 4.62
C PRO A 462 5.38 -16.84 3.89
N LEU A 463 4.13 -17.30 3.89
CA LEU A 463 2.99 -16.61 3.31
C LEU A 463 2.56 -15.36 4.08
N ALA A 464 3.06 -15.17 5.31
CA ALA A 464 2.76 -14.01 6.12
C ALA A 464 3.25 -12.70 5.48
N PHE A 465 4.37 -12.76 4.75
CA PHE A 465 5.08 -11.57 4.28
C PHE A 465 4.85 -11.31 2.78
N ASP A 466 4.73 -10.03 2.43
CA ASP A 466 4.69 -9.56 1.04
C ASP A 466 5.99 -8.85 0.62
N ARG A 467 6.80 -8.41 1.60
CA ARG A 467 8.07 -7.72 1.34
C ARG A 467 9.08 -7.92 2.47
N LEU A 468 10.34 -8.08 2.10
CA LEU A 468 11.50 -8.03 2.99
C LEU A 468 12.41 -6.89 2.57
N GLN A 469 12.65 -5.94 3.46
CA GLN A 469 13.63 -4.88 3.27
C GLN A 469 14.87 -5.18 4.10
N PHE A 470 16.02 -5.34 3.46
CA PHE A 470 17.29 -5.60 4.11
C PHE A 470 17.87 -4.27 4.58
N LEU A 471 17.93 -4.07 5.90
CA LEU A 471 18.53 -2.88 6.49
C LEU A 471 20.04 -3.00 6.29
N GLY A 472 20.63 -2.02 5.61
CA GLY A 472 22.08 -2.04 5.34
C GLY A 472 22.90 -2.02 6.64
N PRO A 473 24.20 -2.33 6.54
CA PRO A 473 25.12 -2.23 7.68
C PRO A 473 25.18 -0.81 8.27
#